data_AF-A0A5S9M2X3-F1
#
_entry.id   AF-A0A5S9M2X3-F1
#
_cell.length_a   1.000
_cell.length_b   1.000
_cell.length_c   1.000
_cell.angle_alpha   90.00
_cell.angle_beta   90.00
_cell.angle_gamma   90.00
#
_symmetry.space_group_name_H-M   'P 1'
#
loop_
_entity.id
_entity.type
_entity.pdbx_description
1 polymer ?
#
loop_
_entity_poly.entity_id
_entity_poly.type
_entity_poly.pdbx_seq_one_letter_code
_entity_poly.pdbx_strand_id
1 'polypeptide(L)'
;MTHEDRTAKYAGFGFDASIWEMFPTWIAGAELHIIDEAIRLDMIKLNAYFNEKGIIIAFLPTQLCEQFMSMDNHSLRYLLTGGDKLKQVKPVPYKLVNNYGPTENTVVATSGMIDPEQGTIPIGTAIANTRFLHHGFFIRPVAARRTR
;
A
#
# COMPACT_ATOMS: atom_id res chain seq x y z
N MET A 1 13.11 -5.08 -1.31
CA MET A 1 12.72 -6.36 -1.90
C MET A 1 13.92 -6.94 -2.63
N THR A 2 14.07 -8.25 -2.63
CA THR A 2 15.15 -9.03 -3.27
C THR A 2 14.54 -10.25 -3.97
N HIS A 3 15.34 -10.99 -4.74
CA HIS A 3 14.88 -12.17 -5.47
C HIS A 3 14.41 -13.34 -4.59
N GLU A 4 14.77 -13.37 -3.31
CA GLU A 4 14.33 -14.38 -2.34
C GLU A 4 12.96 -14.05 -1.72
N ASP A 5 12.46 -12.84 -1.97
CA ASP A 5 11.21 -12.37 -1.37
C ASP A 5 9.99 -12.93 -2.11
N ARG A 6 8.89 -13.08 -1.35
CA ARG A 6 7.57 -13.47 -1.87
C ARG A 6 6.55 -12.38 -1.57
N THR A 7 5.77 -11.99 -2.58
CA THR A 7 4.75 -10.94 -2.45
C THR A 7 3.38 -11.43 -2.91
N ALA A 8 2.32 -10.76 -2.49
CA ALA A 8 0.96 -11.08 -2.90
C ALA A 8 0.48 -10.17 -4.04
N LYS A 9 -0.16 -10.79 -5.04
CA LYS A 9 -1.05 -10.11 -5.98
C LYS A 9 -2.48 -10.26 -5.47
N TYR A 10 -2.97 -9.23 -4.79
CA TYR A 10 -4.31 -9.18 -4.22
C TYR A 10 -5.26 -8.33 -5.06
N ALA A 11 -4.89 -7.14 -5.52
CA ALA A 11 -5.79 -6.23 -6.22
C ALA A 11 -6.42 -6.89 -7.46
N GLY A 12 -7.66 -6.55 -7.79
CA GLY A 12 -8.28 -7.00 -9.03
C GLY A 12 -7.51 -6.45 -10.23
N PHE A 13 -7.40 -7.19 -11.34
CA PHE A 13 -6.64 -6.75 -12.52
C PHE A 13 -7.16 -5.45 -13.15
N GLY A 14 -8.44 -5.11 -12.92
CA GLY A 14 -9.02 -3.83 -13.37
C GLY A 14 -8.64 -2.62 -12.52
N PHE A 15 -7.92 -2.82 -11.40
CA PHE A 15 -7.46 -1.74 -10.54
C PHE A 15 -5.97 -1.47 -10.77
N ASP A 16 -5.60 -0.20 -10.75
CA ASP A 16 -4.23 0.28 -10.91
C ASP A 16 -3.25 -0.29 -9.86
N ALA A 17 -3.71 -0.56 -8.64
CA ALA A 17 -2.96 -1.25 -7.60
C ALA A 17 -2.39 -2.61 -8.05
N SER A 18 -3.02 -3.29 -9.02
CA SER A 18 -2.47 -4.54 -9.58
C SER A 18 -1.12 -4.34 -10.27
N ILE A 19 -0.91 -3.21 -10.93
CA ILE A 19 0.37 -2.83 -11.54
C ILE A 19 1.43 -2.64 -10.44
N TRP A 20 1.05 -2.01 -9.34
CA TRP A 20 1.94 -1.77 -8.22
C TRP A 20 2.33 -3.03 -7.45
N GLU A 21 1.49 -4.07 -7.45
CA GLU A 21 1.84 -5.39 -6.92
C GLU A 21 2.80 -6.17 -7.85
N MET A 22 2.57 -6.09 -9.16
CA MET A 22 3.29 -6.91 -10.15
C MET A 22 4.70 -6.37 -10.47
N PHE A 23 4.80 -5.11 -10.89
CA PHE A 23 6.03 -4.60 -11.50
C PHE A 23 7.21 -4.52 -10.54
N PRO A 24 7.08 -4.01 -9.31
CA PRO A 24 8.19 -4.02 -8.35
C PRO A 24 8.68 -5.44 -8.10
N THR A 25 7.76 -6.40 -7.95
CA THR A 25 8.08 -7.82 -7.67
C THR A 25 8.93 -8.40 -8.79
N TRP A 26 8.51 -8.23 -10.05
CA TRP A 26 9.25 -8.74 -11.20
C TRP A 26 10.60 -8.03 -11.41
N ILE A 27 10.67 -6.71 -11.20
CA ILE A 27 11.93 -5.96 -11.30
C ILE A 27 12.95 -6.43 -10.25
N ALA A 28 12.49 -6.81 -9.06
CA ALA A 28 13.36 -7.34 -8.00
C ALA A 28 13.74 -8.82 -8.20
N GLY A 29 13.15 -9.51 -9.19
CA GLY A 29 13.30 -10.95 -9.37
C GLY A 29 12.60 -11.80 -8.32
N ALA A 30 11.65 -11.21 -7.58
CA ALA A 30 10.90 -11.85 -6.50
C ALA A 30 9.75 -12.73 -7.03
N GLU A 31 9.21 -13.60 -6.16
CA GLU A 31 8.08 -14.48 -6.48
C GLU A 31 6.75 -13.75 -6.19
N LEU A 32 5.85 -13.72 -7.18
CA LEU A 32 4.52 -13.12 -7.07
C LEU A 32 3.44 -14.20 -6.90
N HIS A 33 2.79 -14.23 -5.74
CA HIS A 33 1.70 -15.15 -5.44
C HIS A 33 0.35 -14.55 -5.81
N ILE A 34 -0.34 -15.16 -6.78
CA ILE A 34 -1.72 -14.78 -7.12
C ILE A 34 -2.66 -15.34 -6.05
N ILE A 35 -3.40 -14.45 -5.39
CA ILE A 35 -4.34 -14.85 -4.33
C ILE A 35 -5.61 -15.42 -4.95
N ASP A 36 -5.97 -16.63 -4.53
CA ASP A 36 -7.18 -17.33 -4.96
C ASP A 36 -8.44 -16.58 -4.51
N GLU A 37 -9.40 -16.42 -5.42
CA GLU A 37 -10.70 -15.80 -5.17
C GLU A 37 -11.42 -16.41 -3.95
N ALA A 38 -11.27 -17.73 -3.75
CA ALA A 38 -11.90 -18.49 -2.67
C ALA A 38 -11.39 -18.13 -1.27
N ILE A 39 -10.18 -17.57 -1.16
CA ILE A 39 -9.61 -17.11 0.12
C ILE A 39 -9.53 -15.59 0.24
N ARG A 40 -9.69 -14.88 -0.89
CA ARG A 40 -9.46 -13.43 -1.01
C ARG A 40 -10.17 -12.60 0.06
N LEU A 41 -11.43 -12.89 0.36
CA LEU A 41 -12.23 -12.14 1.35
C LEU A 41 -12.28 -12.80 2.73
N ASP A 42 -11.63 -13.95 2.91
CA ASP A 42 -11.57 -14.69 4.17
C ASP A 42 -10.23 -14.41 4.86
N MET A 43 -10.21 -13.43 5.77
CA MET A 43 -8.96 -12.97 6.39
C MET A 43 -8.22 -14.07 7.18
N ILE A 44 -8.95 -15.06 7.70
CA ILE A 44 -8.36 -16.20 8.41
C ILE A 44 -7.59 -17.07 7.40
N LYS A 45 -8.22 -17.45 6.28
CA LYS A 45 -7.56 -18.25 5.24
C LYS A 45 -6.46 -17.48 4.53
N LEU A 46 -6.67 -16.19 4.27
CA LEU A 46 -5.67 -15.33 3.65
C LEU A 46 -4.43 -15.20 4.54
N ASN A 47 -4.61 -14.98 5.86
CA ASN A 47 -3.51 -14.94 6.81
C ASN A 47 -2.77 -16.28 6.90
N ALA A 48 -3.51 -17.39 6.95
CA ALA A 48 -2.92 -18.73 6.95
C ALA A 48 -2.06 -18.95 5.69
N TYR A 49 -2.56 -18.55 4.51
CA TYR A 49 -1.81 -18.60 3.26
C TYR A 49 -0.55 -17.72 3.31
N PHE A 50 -0.64 -16.49 3.83
CA PHE A 50 0.52 -15.60 3.96
C PHE A 50 1.61 -16.22 4.83
N ASN A 51 1.23 -16.75 6.00
CA ASN A 51 2.15 -17.42 6.91
C ASN A 51 2.77 -18.68 6.28
N GLU A 52 1.95 -19.55 5.67
CA GLU A 52 2.40 -20.80 5.05
C GLU A 52 3.37 -20.54 3.89
N LYS A 53 3.06 -19.58 3.02
CA LYS A 53 3.89 -19.27 1.85
C LYS A 53 5.03 -18.32 2.16
N GLY A 54 5.05 -17.69 3.33
CA GLY A 54 6.08 -16.71 3.68
C GLY A 54 5.94 -15.40 2.88
N ILE A 55 4.71 -14.92 2.70
CA ILE A 55 4.47 -13.64 2.02
C ILE A 55 5.00 -12.50 2.91
N ILE A 56 5.90 -11.69 2.36
CA ILE A 56 6.58 -10.62 3.09
C ILE A 56 6.01 -9.22 2.79
N ILE A 57 5.37 -9.02 1.64
CA ILE A 57 4.74 -7.75 1.23
C ILE A 57 3.39 -8.04 0.60
N ALA A 58 2.34 -7.36 1.06
CA ALA A 58 1.01 -7.40 0.46
C ALA A 58 0.37 -6.01 0.47
N PHE A 59 -0.53 -5.76 -0.49
CA PHE A 59 -1.46 -4.65 -0.46
C PHE A 59 -2.86 -5.16 -0.12
N LEU A 60 -3.57 -4.47 0.78
CA LEU A 60 -5.00 -4.68 1.03
C LEU A 60 -5.73 -3.33 0.96
N PRO A 61 -6.89 -3.25 0.29
CA PRO A 61 -7.77 -2.10 0.40
C PRO A 61 -8.09 -1.79 1.88
N THR A 62 -8.25 -0.50 2.20
CA THR A 62 -8.35 0.01 3.57
C THR A 62 -9.25 -0.83 4.50
N GLN A 63 -10.48 -1.16 4.09
CA GLN A 63 -11.41 -1.92 4.93
C GLN A 63 -10.91 -3.34 5.25
N LEU A 64 -10.24 -3.98 4.30
CA LEU A 64 -9.69 -5.32 4.49
C LEU A 64 -8.40 -5.27 5.31
N CYS A 65 -7.59 -4.23 5.14
CA CYS A 65 -6.46 -3.97 6.02
C CYS A 65 -6.91 -3.84 7.48
N GLU A 66 -8.00 -3.10 7.76
CA GLU A 66 -8.57 -2.97 9.12
C GLU A 66 -8.97 -4.30 9.73
N GLN A 67 -9.54 -5.21 8.93
CA GLN A 67 -9.88 -6.55 9.37
C GLN A 67 -8.63 -7.41 9.59
N PHE A 68 -7.70 -7.39 8.63
CA PHE A 68 -6.49 -8.20 8.63
C PHE A 68 -5.57 -7.88 9.82
N MET A 69 -5.54 -6.64 10.30
CA MET A 69 -4.78 -6.25 11.50
C MET A 69 -5.15 -7.01 12.78
N SER A 70 -6.26 -7.74 12.79
CA SER A 70 -6.65 -8.61 13.91
C SER A 70 -6.11 -10.03 13.80
N MET A 71 -5.44 -10.37 12.70
CA MET A 71 -4.89 -11.70 12.44
C MET A 71 -3.50 -11.83 13.03
N ASP A 72 -3.17 -13.04 13.50
CA ASP A 72 -1.82 -13.38 13.95
C ASP A 72 -0.94 -13.71 12.74
N ASN A 73 -0.36 -12.67 12.14
CA ASN A 73 0.55 -12.80 11.01
C ASN A 73 2.00 -12.65 11.47
N HIS A 74 2.86 -13.58 11.03
CA HIS A 74 4.29 -13.57 11.35
C HIS A 74 5.19 -13.65 10.12
N SER A 75 4.62 -13.66 8.90
CA SER A 75 5.39 -13.65 7.64
C SER A 75 5.60 -12.24 7.08
N LEU A 76 4.61 -11.35 7.24
CA LEU A 76 4.66 -10.03 6.64
C LEU A 76 5.78 -9.21 7.24
N ARG A 77 6.49 -8.51 6.36
CA ARG A 77 7.39 -7.41 6.73
C ARG A 77 6.71 -6.07 6.51
N TYR A 78 5.89 -5.96 5.47
CA TYR A 78 5.10 -4.76 5.16
C TYR A 78 3.66 -5.13 4.76
N LEU A 79 2.70 -4.43 5.34
CA LEU A 79 1.32 -4.37 4.85
C LEU A 79 1.05 -2.98 4.32
N LEU A 80 0.70 -2.90 3.03
CA LEU A 80 0.40 -1.66 2.33
C LEU A 80 -1.13 -1.50 2.27
N THR A 81 -1.62 -0.29 2.53
CA THR A 81 -3.05 0.03 2.43
C THR A 81 -3.29 1.35 1.72
N GLY A 82 -4.49 1.54 1.19
CA GLY A 82 -4.91 2.74 0.48
C GLY A 82 -6.27 2.55 -0.20
N GLY A 83 -6.77 3.61 -0.82
CA GLY A 83 -8.04 3.63 -1.56
C GLY A 83 -9.24 4.18 -0.77
N ASP A 84 -9.16 4.26 0.56
CA ASP A 84 -10.13 4.95 1.42
C ASP A 84 -9.45 5.43 2.71
N LYS A 85 -10.14 6.27 3.50
CA LYS A 85 -9.69 6.75 4.80
C LYS A 85 -9.58 5.60 5.80
N LEU A 86 -8.34 5.30 6.22
CA LEU A 86 -8.06 4.41 7.34
C LEU A 86 -8.55 5.06 8.64
N LYS A 87 -9.35 4.33 9.42
CA LYS A 87 -10.02 4.81 10.64
C LYS A 87 -9.45 4.18 11.89
N GLN A 88 -8.96 2.95 11.79
CA GLN A 88 -8.44 2.19 12.91
C GLN A 88 -7.05 1.66 12.60
N VAL A 89 -6.20 1.65 13.62
CA VAL A 89 -4.86 1.05 13.58
C VAL A 89 -4.70 0.23 14.84
N LYS A 90 -4.11 -0.96 14.72
CA LYS A 90 -3.78 -1.83 15.85
C LYS A 90 -2.27 -2.06 15.87
N PRO A 91 -1.66 -2.31 17.05
CA PRO A 91 -0.30 -2.82 17.11
C PRO A 91 -0.19 -4.14 16.33
N VAL A 92 0.77 -4.21 15.42
CA VAL A 92 1.01 -5.36 14.54
C VAL A 92 2.52 -5.64 14.46
N PRO A 93 2.94 -6.90 14.21
CA PRO A 93 4.37 -7.26 14.18
C PRO A 93 5.09 -6.86 12.88
N TYR A 94 4.37 -6.26 11.93
CA TYR A 94 4.87 -5.82 10.63
C TYR A 94 4.70 -4.32 10.44
N LYS A 95 5.34 -3.75 9.42
CA LYS A 95 5.23 -2.33 9.11
C LYS A 95 3.95 -2.05 8.34
N LEU A 96 3.10 -1.19 8.88
CA LEU A 96 1.88 -0.74 8.22
C LEU A 96 2.14 0.57 7.46
N VAL A 97 1.81 0.62 6.18
CA VAL A 97 2.05 1.79 5.32
C VAL A 97 0.75 2.26 4.72
N ASN A 98 0.35 3.50 5.03
CA ASN A 98 -0.78 4.16 4.39
C ASN A 98 -0.33 4.85 3.11
N ASN A 99 -1.04 4.62 2.02
CA ASN A 99 -0.73 5.17 0.71
C ASN A 99 -1.96 5.90 0.20
N TYR A 100 -1.73 7.02 -0.47
CA TYR A 100 -2.77 7.79 -1.14
C TYR A 100 -2.31 8.15 -2.55
N GLY A 101 -3.20 7.97 -3.52
CA GLY A 101 -2.98 8.39 -4.89
C GLY A 101 -4.25 8.17 -5.69
N PRO A 102 -4.66 9.13 -6.53
CA PRO A 102 -5.68 8.87 -7.54
C PRO A 102 -5.06 8.09 -8.71
N THR A 103 -5.90 7.37 -9.45
CA THR A 103 -5.48 6.59 -10.62
C THR A 103 -4.81 7.48 -11.68
N GLU A 104 -5.27 8.71 -11.84
CA GLU A 104 -4.73 9.72 -12.75
C GLU A 104 -3.27 10.09 -12.48
N ASN A 105 -2.76 9.80 -11.28
CA ASN A 105 -1.37 10.07 -10.89
C ASN A 105 -0.56 8.77 -10.65
N THR A 106 -1.01 7.66 -11.26
CA THR A 106 -0.35 6.33 -11.25
C THR A 106 -0.25 5.71 -9.85
N VAL A 107 -1.38 5.17 -9.37
CA VAL A 107 -1.52 4.37 -8.15
C VAL A 107 -1.27 5.12 -6.83
N VAL A 108 -0.04 5.60 -6.59
CA VAL A 108 0.37 6.19 -5.31
C VAL A 108 1.06 7.53 -5.56
N ALA A 109 0.60 8.58 -4.89
CA ALA A 109 1.21 9.91 -4.89
C ALA A 109 1.93 10.22 -3.56
N THR A 110 1.43 9.69 -2.45
CA THR A 110 2.03 9.84 -1.11
C THR A 110 2.07 8.50 -0.39
N SER A 111 3.09 8.30 0.44
CA SER A 111 3.29 7.09 1.22
C SER A 111 3.80 7.43 2.61
N GLY A 112 3.23 6.82 3.64
CA GLY A 112 3.54 7.10 5.05
C GLY A 112 3.50 5.85 5.90
N MET A 113 4.59 5.62 6.64
CA MET A 113 4.60 4.61 7.70
C MET A 113 3.61 5.03 8.80
N ILE A 114 2.81 4.08 9.26
CA ILE A 114 1.88 4.31 10.36
C ILE A 114 2.55 3.89 11.66
N ASP A 115 2.52 4.81 12.62
CA ASP A 115 2.87 4.54 14.01
C ASP A 115 1.56 4.40 14.80
N PRO A 116 1.19 3.21 15.28
CA PRO A 116 -0.05 2.99 16.05
C PRO A 116 -0.14 3.83 17.32
N GLU A 117 0.99 4.30 17.86
CA GLU A 117 1.02 5.14 19.06
C GLU A 117 0.74 6.62 18.74
N GLN A 118 0.81 7.01 17.46
CA GLN A 118 0.46 8.36 17.03
C GLN A 118 -1.05 8.49 16.83
N GLY A 119 -1.66 9.48 17.47
CA GLY A 119 -3.10 9.73 17.41
C GLY A 119 -3.64 10.22 16.05
N THR A 120 -2.78 10.43 15.04
CA THR A 120 -3.20 10.79 13.69
C THR A 120 -2.69 9.78 12.67
N ILE A 121 -3.50 9.48 11.66
CA ILE A 121 -3.16 8.55 10.58
C ILE A 121 -2.84 9.38 9.34
N PRO A 122 -1.55 9.69 9.06
CA PRO A 122 -1.19 10.49 7.90
C PRO A 122 -1.34 9.68 6.61
N ILE A 123 -1.48 10.38 5.49
CA ILE A 123 -1.29 9.79 4.14
C ILE A 123 0.18 9.81 3.69
N GLY A 124 1.08 10.23 4.59
CA GLY A 124 2.51 10.31 4.37
C GLY A 124 2.98 11.53 3.59
N THR A 125 4.15 11.40 2.98
CA THR A 125 4.79 12.44 2.16
C THR A 125 4.78 12.05 0.69
N ALA A 126 5.00 13.02 -0.20
CA ALA A 126 5.09 12.75 -1.64
C ALA A 126 6.17 11.70 -1.96
N ILE A 127 5.87 10.78 -2.87
CA ILE A 127 6.84 9.81 -3.37
C ILE A 127 7.89 10.48 -4.27
N ALA A 128 8.91 9.73 -4.66
CA ALA A 128 9.95 10.21 -5.57
C ALA A 128 9.36 10.87 -6.82
N ASN A 129 9.99 11.97 -7.25
CA ASN A 129 9.58 12.76 -8.43
C ASN A 129 8.14 13.30 -8.39
N THR A 130 7.48 13.29 -7.23
CA THR A 130 6.13 13.85 -7.03
C THR A 130 6.19 15.04 -6.08
N ARG A 131 5.28 16.01 -6.26
CA ARG A 131 5.11 17.15 -5.33
C ARG A 131 3.65 17.30 -4.98
N PHE A 132 3.37 17.44 -3.69
CA PHE A 132 2.04 17.77 -3.19
C PHE A 132 1.98 19.27 -2.90
N LEU A 133 1.00 19.97 -3.49
CA LEU A 133 0.81 21.40 -3.30
C LEU A 133 -0.57 21.65 -2.72
N HIS A 134 -0.62 22.07 -1.46
CA HIS A 134 -1.87 22.51 -0.84
C HIS A 134 -2.16 23.95 -1.29
N HIS A 135 -3.06 24.11 -2.25
CA HIS A 135 -3.56 25.43 -2.62
C HIS A 135 -4.79 25.72 -1.77
N GLY A 136 -4.63 26.54 -0.72
CA GLY A 136 -5.79 27.20 -0.13
C GLY A 136 -6.50 28.01 -1.24
N PHE A 137 -7.83 27.96 -1.32
CA PHE A 137 -8.64 28.63 -2.33
C PHE A 137 -8.11 30.04 -2.67
N PHE A 138 -7.33 30.16 -3.74
CA PHE A 138 -7.15 31.33 -4.61
C PHE A 138 -6.19 30.93 -5.74
N ILE A 139 -6.77 30.61 -6.90
CA ILE A 139 -5.99 30.40 -8.12
C ILE A 139 -5.51 31.78 -8.59
N ARG A 140 -4.21 32.07 -8.46
CA ARG A 140 -3.54 33.01 -9.37
C ARG A 140 -2.39 32.28 -10.05
N PRO A 141 -2.41 32.16 -11.39
CA PRO A 141 -1.28 31.60 -12.11
C PRO A 141 -0.07 32.52 -11.94
N VAL A 142 1.03 31.98 -11.44
CA VAL A 142 2.33 32.68 -11.47
C VAL A 142 3.04 32.23 -12.73
N ALA A 143 3.31 33.20 -13.62
CA ALA A 143 4.03 32.97 -14.86
C ALA A 143 5.43 32.38 -14.59
N ALA A 144 5.81 31.37 -15.37
CA ALA A 144 7.15 30.80 -15.36
C ALA A 144 8.16 31.87 -15.76
N ARG A 145 8.94 32.40 -14.79
CA ARG A 145 10.14 33.17 -15.12
C ARG A 145 11.24 32.20 -15.55
N ARG A 146 11.45 32.11 -16.86
CA ARG A 146 12.76 31.75 -17.41
C ARG A 146 13.77 32.80 -16.97
N THR A 147 14.86 32.36 -16.33
CA THR A 147 16.10 33.14 -16.29
C THR A 147 17.27 32.24 -16.66
N ARG A 148 17.76 32.51 -17.87
CA ARG A 148 19.08 32.32 -18.48
C ARG A 148 19.84 31.03 -18.23
#